data_AF-A0A8S9P5N0-F1
#
_entry.id   AF-A0A8S9P5N0-F1
#
_cell.length_a   1.000
_cell.length_b   1.000
_cell.length_c   1.000
_cell.angle_alpha   90.00
_cell.angle_beta   90.00
_cell.angle_gamma   90.00
#
_symmetry.space_group_name_H-M   'P 1'
#
loop_
_entity.id
_entity.type
_entity.pdbx_description
1 polymer ?
#
loop_
_entity_poly.entity_id
_entity_poly.type
_entity_poly.pdbx_seq_one_letter_code
_entity_poly.pdbx_strand_id
1 'polypeptide(L)'
;MPPPLARKEIVLALRAPSVVPVAQPKGRKRKFTKGGDGESSQQGDSSIASGLRGKFMSLIDGMISECGSENSRLAGELLELQGRRYETEAILTAVKDSHSVKVSKLEVTTGELERDLGKTASSLLKEKKARKAKSLEVRRLQRQIEGDAGLASRGIREAKDTLRYEFQARLAKISAFLGSLDCIRNRDLALATIEGGMAVGDLAVVDGDFDLILADLKSTCFLPTCSEVLEVKDPVLGEGGGVAAPGLDEATGEEGA
;
A
#
# COMPACT_ATOMS: atom_id res chain seq x y z
N MET A 1 2.78 -21.07 7.25
CA MET A 1 1.49 -21.70 7.62
C MET A 1 1.11 -21.18 8.99
N PRO A 2 0.02 -20.40 9.15
CA PRO A 2 -0.46 -20.03 10.47
C PRO A 2 -1.11 -21.26 11.14
N PRO A 3 -1.10 -21.36 12.48
CA PRO A 3 -1.71 -22.47 13.19
C PRO A 3 -3.25 -22.42 13.08
N PRO A 4 -3.96 -23.56 13.17
CA PRO A 4 -5.40 -23.61 13.09
C PRO A 4 -6.04 -22.92 14.30
N LEU A 5 -7.04 -22.08 14.03
CA LEU A 5 -7.82 -21.38 15.04
C LEU A 5 -8.61 -22.38 15.88
N ALA A 6 -8.20 -22.56 17.14
CA ALA A 6 -8.88 -23.42 18.11
C ALA A 6 -10.30 -22.89 18.37
N ARG A 7 -11.30 -23.57 17.81
CA ARG A 7 -12.72 -23.32 18.08
C ARG A 7 -12.99 -23.74 19.53
N LYS A 8 -13.21 -22.75 20.41
CA LYS A 8 -13.69 -23.00 21.77
C LYS A 8 -15.19 -23.22 21.72
N GLU A 9 -15.60 -24.49 21.76
CA GLU A 9 -16.98 -24.90 21.88
C GLU A 9 -17.43 -24.67 23.33
N ILE A 10 -18.30 -23.67 23.54
CA ILE A 10 -18.92 -23.44 24.84
C ILE A 10 -20.12 -24.38 24.91
N VAL A 11 -19.93 -25.55 25.52
CA VAL A 11 -21.01 -26.48 25.82
C VAL A 11 -21.81 -25.91 27.00
N LEU A 12 -22.91 -25.21 26.69
CA LEU A 12 -23.93 -24.84 27.67
C LEU A 12 -24.68 -26.12 28.09
N ALA A 13 -24.24 -26.72 29.20
CA ALA A 13 -24.95 -27.81 29.86
C ALA A 13 -26.28 -27.29 30.42
N LEU A 14 -27.35 -27.37 29.62
CA LEU A 14 -28.72 -27.17 30.09
C LEU A 14 -29.13 -28.37 30.96
N ARG A 15 -29.17 -28.15 32.27
CA ARG A 15 -29.74 -29.08 33.24
C ARG A 15 -31.25 -29.19 32.99
N ALA A 16 -31.71 -30.34 32.51
CA ALA A 16 -33.13 -30.62 32.34
C ALA A 16 -33.87 -30.56 33.71
N PRO A 17 -35.10 -30.04 33.77
CA PRO A 17 -35.91 -30.07 34.98
C PRO A 17 -36.28 -31.52 35.32
N SER A 18 -35.86 -31.95 36.51
CA SER A 18 -36.28 -33.17 37.18
C SER A 18 -37.81 -33.21 37.29
N VAL A 19 -38.47 -34.09 36.54
CA VAL A 19 -39.89 -34.42 36.72
C VAL A 19 -40.04 -35.13 38.06
N VAL A 20 -40.52 -34.41 39.07
CA VAL A 20 -41.01 -34.99 40.33
C VAL A 20 -42.43 -35.49 40.08
N PRO A 21 -42.74 -36.79 40.24
CA PRO A 21 -44.12 -37.23 40.22
C PRO A 21 -44.84 -36.69 41.47
N VAL A 22 -45.81 -35.81 41.23
CA VAL A 22 -46.79 -35.38 42.23
C VAL A 22 -47.54 -36.62 42.71
N ALA A 23 -47.35 -36.97 43.98
CA ALA A 23 -48.16 -37.96 44.66
C ALA A 23 -49.62 -37.50 44.69
N GLN A 24 -50.53 -38.35 44.21
CA GLN A 24 -51.97 -38.14 44.35
C GLN A 24 -52.36 -38.00 45.83
N PRO A 25 -53.12 -36.98 46.24
CA PRO A 25 -53.80 -37.02 47.52
C PRO A 25 -54.93 -38.05 47.42
N LYS A 26 -54.68 -39.22 48.00
CA LYS A 26 -55.66 -40.31 48.12
C LYS A 26 -56.88 -39.79 48.90
N GLY A 27 -57.98 -39.58 48.18
CA GLY A 27 -59.24 -39.12 48.72
C GLY A 27 -59.77 -40.08 49.80
N ARG A 28 -59.65 -39.66 51.07
CA ARG A 28 -60.28 -40.34 52.20
C ARG A 28 -61.76 -39.95 52.23
N LYS A 29 -62.61 -40.79 51.64
CA LYS A 29 -64.08 -40.75 51.79
C LYS A 29 -64.44 -40.71 53.29
N ARG A 30 -64.86 -39.55 53.79
CA ARG A 30 -65.54 -39.43 55.09
C ARG A 30 -67.03 -39.48 54.83
N LYS A 31 -67.66 -40.52 55.37
CA LYS A 31 -69.09 -40.83 55.30
C LYS A 31 -69.80 -39.90 56.27
N PHE A 32 -70.63 -38.99 55.77
CA PHE A 32 -71.55 -38.21 56.60
C PHE A 32 -72.75 -39.09 56.93
N THR A 33 -72.83 -39.51 58.19
CA THR A 33 -74.07 -40.04 58.77
C THR A 33 -74.95 -38.85 59.15
N LYS A 34 -76.18 -38.87 58.61
CA LYS A 34 -77.31 -38.00 58.94
C LYS A 34 -77.55 -38.04 60.46
N GLY A 35 -77.18 -36.99 61.17
CA GLY A 35 -77.56 -36.75 62.57
C GLY A 35 -78.91 -36.07 62.60
N GLY A 36 -79.85 -36.66 63.34
CA GLY A 36 -81.26 -36.29 63.38
C GLY A 36 -81.55 -35.02 64.18
N ASP A 37 -82.80 -34.58 63.99
CA ASP A 37 -83.48 -33.53 64.71
C ASP A 37 -83.29 -33.60 66.22
N GLY A 38 -82.98 -32.45 66.80
CA GLY A 38 -82.93 -32.21 68.23
C GLY A 38 -83.10 -30.73 68.47
N GLU A 39 -84.34 -30.31 68.66
CA GLU A 39 -84.73 -28.98 69.08
C GLU A 39 -84.02 -28.59 70.38
N SER A 40 -83.44 -27.39 70.44
CA SER A 40 -83.17 -26.71 71.70
C SER A 40 -83.69 -25.27 71.63
N SER A 41 -84.93 -25.14 72.09
CA SER A 41 -85.44 -23.89 72.65
C SER A 41 -84.66 -23.60 73.93
N GLN A 42 -83.85 -22.55 73.95
CA GLN A 42 -83.78 -21.69 75.13
C GLN A 42 -83.32 -20.28 74.80
N GLN A 43 -84.23 -19.38 75.09
CA GLN A 43 -84.23 -17.95 74.95
C GLN A 43 -83.63 -17.36 76.23
N GLY A 44 -82.54 -16.61 76.13
CA GLY A 44 -81.93 -15.89 77.25
C GLY A 44 -80.47 -15.52 76.98
N ASP A 45 -80.11 -14.25 77.21
CA ASP A 45 -78.74 -13.67 77.18
C ASP A 45 -78.25 -13.08 75.83
N SER A 46 -79.07 -12.26 75.19
CA SER A 46 -78.88 -11.70 73.84
C SER A 46 -78.21 -10.31 73.75
N SER A 47 -77.33 -9.92 74.67
CA SER A 47 -76.68 -8.58 74.62
C SER A 47 -75.19 -8.60 74.25
N ILE A 48 -74.39 -9.56 74.73
CA ILE A 48 -72.93 -9.59 74.49
C ILE A 48 -72.56 -10.49 73.30
N ALA A 49 -73.25 -11.62 73.12
CA ALA A 49 -73.02 -12.56 72.02
C ALA A 49 -73.50 -12.01 70.65
N SER A 50 -74.54 -11.18 70.63
CA SER A 50 -75.06 -10.53 69.41
C SER A 50 -74.09 -9.47 68.86
N GLY A 51 -73.43 -8.71 69.74
CA GLY A 51 -72.41 -7.72 69.36
C GLY A 51 -71.14 -8.33 68.77
N LEU A 52 -70.68 -9.47 69.29
CA LEU A 52 -69.51 -10.19 68.75
C LEU A 52 -69.83 -10.85 67.40
N ARG A 53 -71.03 -11.41 67.23
CA ARG A 53 -71.47 -11.99 65.96
C ARG A 53 -71.55 -10.96 64.85
N GLY A 54 -72.08 -9.76 65.13
CA GLY A 54 -72.10 -8.66 64.16
C GLY A 54 -70.70 -8.23 63.71
N LYS A 55 -69.76 -8.08 64.65
CA LYS A 55 -68.36 -7.74 64.36
C LYS A 55 -67.65 -8.81 63.53
N PHE A 56 -67.86 -10.09 63.83
CA PHE A 56 -67.28 -11.19 63.07
C PHE A 56 -67.82 -11.24 61.63
N MET A 57 -69.13 -11.08 61.44
CA MET A 57 -69.74 -11.02 60.10
C MET A 57 -69.22 -9.82 59.29
N SER A 58 -69.08 -8.65 59.92
CA SER A 58 -68.52 -7.45 59.25
C SER A 58 -67.05 -7.61 58.88
N LEU A 59 -66.24 -8.28 59.71
CA LEU A 59 -64.85 -8.58 59.38
C LEU A 59 -64.76 -9.53 58.18
N ILE A 60 -65.57 -10.59 58.16
CA ILE A 60 -65.63 -11.52 57.03
C ILE A 60 -66.06 -10.80 55.75
N ASP A 61 -67.12 -9.99 55.82
CA ASP A 61 -67.61 -9.23 54.66
C ASP A 61 -66.55 -8.26 54.13
N GLY A 62 -65.84 -7.57 55.04
CA GLY A 62 -64.70 -6.72 54.71
C GLY A 62 -63.59 -7.49 54.00
N MET A 63 -63.19 -8.65 54.51
CA MET A 63 -62.17 -9.50 53.89
C MET A 63 -62.61 -10.05 52.52
N ILE A 64 -63.89 -10.41 52.37
CA ILE A 64 -64.44 -10.87 51.08
C ILE A 64 -64.43 -9.72 50.07
N SER A 65 -64.85 -8.53 50.49
CA SER A 65 -64.85 -7.33 49.65
C SER A 65 -63.44 -6.93 49.23
N GLU A 66 -62.49 -6.90 50.18
CA GLU A 66 -61.07 -6.61 49.91
C GLU A 66 -60.50 -7.61 48.90
N CYS A 67 -60.67 -8.91 49.15
CA CYS A 67 -60.24 -9.98 48.23
C CYS A 67 -60.88 -9.84 46.83
N GLY A 68 -62.16 -9.52 46.76
CA GLY A 68 -62.86 -9.28 45.48
C GLY A 68 -62.31 -8.07 44.73
N SER A 69 -62.02 -6.98 45.45
CA SER A 69 -61.44 -5.77 44.87
C SER A 69 -60.00 -5.98 44.39
N GLU A 70 -59.18 -6.70 45.16
CA GLU A 70 -57.82 -7.06 44.77
C GLU A 70 -57.81 -8.00 43.57
N ASN A 71 -58.70 -9.00 43.53
CA ASN A 71 -58.84 -9.88 42.38
C ASN A 71 -59.23 -9.12 41.11
N SER A 72 -60.13 -8.14 41.23
CA SER A 72 -60.54 -7.29 40.11
C SER A 72 -59.39 -6.39 39.63
N ARG A 73 -58.60 -5.82 40.56
CA ARG A 73 -57.38 -5.06 40.25
C ARG A 73 -56.36 -5.91 39.52
N LEU A 74 -56.04 -7.10 40.04
CA LEU A 74 -55.11 -8.05 39.42
C LEU A 74 -55.57 -8.52 38.04
N ALA A 75 -56.88 -8.75 37.85
CA ALA A 75 -57.44 -9.09 36.55
C ALA A 75 -57.24 -7.97 35.52
N GLY A 76 -57.41 -6.71 35.94
CA GLY A 76 -57.11 -5.53 35.12
C GLY A 76 -55.63 -5.44 34.75
N GLU A 77 -54.73 -5.58 35.73
CA GLU A 77 -53.27 -5.57 35.52
C GLU A 77 -52.82 -6.69 34.57
N LEU A 78 -53.41 -7.89 34.68
CA LEU A 78 -53.09 -9.02 33.80
C LEU A 78 -53.54 -8.76 32.35
N LEU A 79 -54.69 -8.13 32.15
CA LEU A 79 -55.17 -7.73 30.82
C LEU A 79 -54.26 -6.66 30.20
N GLU A 80 -53.85 -5.66 30.98
CA GLU A 80 -52.90 -4.63 30.53
C GLU A 80 -51.55 -5.25 30.16
N LEU A 81 -51.00 -6.12 31.01
CA LEU A 81 -49.73 -6.82 30.77
C LEU A 81 -49.81 -7.72 29.53
N GLN A 82 -50.96 -8.34 29.28
CA GLN A 82 -51.20 -9.11 28.06
C GLN A 82 -51.18 -8.20 26.82
N GLY A 83 -51.80 -7.02 26.87
CA GLY A 83 -51.74 -6.03 25.79
C GLY A 83 -50.30 -5.59 25.50
N ARG A 84 -49.56 -5.20 26.54
CA ARG A 84 -48.14 -4.80 26.43
C ARG A 84 -47.24 -5.92 25.90
N ARG A 85 -47.54 -7.18 26.23
CA ARG A 85 -46.82 -8.34 25.71
C ARG A 85 -46.97 -8.43 24.19
N TYR A 86 -48.19 -8.34 23.67
CA TYR A 86 -48.42 -8.39 22.22
C TYR A 86 -47.79 -7.20 21.49
N GLU A 87 -47.84 -6.00 22.08
CA GLU A 87 -47.16 -4.82 21.54
C GLU A 87 -45.64 -5.04 21.45
N THR A 88 -45.03 -5.56 22.51
CA THR A 88 -43.58 -5.84 22.54
C THR A 88 -43.20 -6.92 21.53
N GLU A 89 -44.04 -7.95 21.34
CA GLU A 89 -43.84 -9.01 20.36
C GLU A 89 -43.93 -8.48 18.91
N ALA A 90 -44.87 -7.57 18.65
CA ALA A 90 -44.98 -6.90 17.35
C ALA A 90 -43.73 -6.04 17.05
N ILE A 91 -43.26 -5.25 18.03
CA ILE A 91 -42.04 -4.45 17.91
C ILE A 91 -40.83 -5.35 17.64
N LEU A 92 -40.69 -6.45 18.40
CA LEU A 92 -39.58 -7.40 18.22
C LEU A 92 -39.58 -7.99 16.80
N THR A 93 -40.75 -8.31 16.26
CA THR A 93 -40.91 -8.83 14.91
C THR A 93 -40.48 -7.78 13.87
N ALA A 94 -40.95 -6.54 13.99
CA ALA A 94 -40.55 -5.45 13.10
C ALA A 94 -39.03 -5.16 13.15
N VAL A 95 -38.43 -5.21 14.34
CA VAL A 95 -36.98 -5.05 14.52
C VAL A 95 -36.23 -6.20 13.85
N LYS A 96 -36.68 -7.43 14.03
CA LYS A 96 -36.08 -8.62 13.40
C LYS A 96 -36.10 -8.51 11.87
N ASP A 97 -37.22 -8.12 11.29
CA ASP A 97 -37.37 -7.98 9.84
C ASP A 97 -36.50 -6.82 9.31
N SER A 98 -36.50 -5.68 10.00
CA SER A 98 -35.63 -4.55 9.67
C SER A 98 -34.15 -4.94 9.70
N HIS A 99 -33.73 -5.70 10.72
CA HIS A 99 -32.36 -6.18 10.83
C HIS A 99 -32.03 -7.19 9.73
N SER A 100 -32.95 -8.10 9.40
CA SER A 100 -32.77 -9.05 8.29
C SER A 100 -32.50 -8.33 6.97
N VAL A 101 -33.28 -7.29 6.64
CA VAL A 101 -33.08 -6.49 5.43
C VAL A 101 -31.71 -5.79 5.44
N LYS A 102 -31.31 -5.21 6.57
CA LYS A 102 -29.99 -4.56 6.72
C LYS A 102 -28.85 -5.55 6.53
N VAL A 103 -28.94 -6.75 7.12
CA VAL A 103 -27.94 -7.82 6.98
C VAL A 103 -27.83 -8.26 5.52
N SER A 104 -28.96 -8.54 4.85
CA SER A 104 -28.93 -8.93 3.44
C SER A 104 -28.31 -7.85 2.54
N LYS A 105 -28.58 -6.56 2.81
CA LYS A 105 -27.93 -5.46 2.08
C LYS A 105 -26.41 -5.45 2.29
N LEU A 106 -25.96 -5.63 3.53
CA LEU A 106 -24.53 -5.66 3.86
C LEU A 106 -23.82 -6.87 3.21
N GLU A 107 -24.45 -8.03 3.20
CA GLU A 107 -23.92 -9.23 2.54
C GLU A 107 -23.67 -9.00 1.04
N VAL A 108 -24.63 -8.38 0.34
CA VAL A 108 -24.47 -8.02 -1.08
C VAL A 108 -23.30 -7.06 -1.28
N THR A 109 -23.22 -5.98 -0.49
CA THR A 109 -22.11 -5.01 -0.60
C THR A 109 -20.74 -5.62 -0.28
N THR A 110 -20.70 -6.58 0.65
CA THR A 110 -19.46 -7.30 1.00
C THR A 110 -19.00 -8.14 -0.19
N GLY A 111 -19.90 -8.87 -0.83
CA GLY A 111 -19.57 -9.68 -2.02
C GLY A 111 -19.18 -8.85 -3.25
N GLU A 112 -19.68 -7.63 -3.40
CA GLU A 112 -19.20 -6.67 -4.41
C GLU A 112 -17.76 -6.23 -4.15
N LEU A 113 -17.49 -5.80 -2.91
CA LEU A 113 -16.16 -5.36 -2.50
C LEU A 113 -15.11 -6.47 -2.63
N GLU A 114 -15.44 -7.71 -2.24
CA GLU A 114 -14.56 -8.87 -2.40
C GLU A 114 -14.18 -9.11 -3.87
N ARG A 115 -15.16 -9.01 -4.78
CA ARG A 115 -14.91 -9.17 -6.23
C ARG A 115 -14.00 -8.07 -6.77
N ASP A 116 -14.23 -6.82 -6.38
CA ASP A 116 -13.43 -5.69 -6.85
C ASP A 116 -12.02 -5.69 -6.30
N LEU A 117 -11.85 -6.10 -5.04
CA LEU A 117 -10.54 -6.35 -4.45
C LEU A 117 -9.80 -7.46 -5.21
N GLY A 118 -10.50 -8.54 -5.57
CA GLY A 118 -9.96 -9.61 -6.41
C GLY A 118 -9.47 -9.14 -7.79
N LYS A 119 -10.26 -8.29 -8.47
CA LYS A 119 -9.86 -7.67 -9.75
C LYS A 119 -8.63 -6.79 -9.59
N THR A 120 -8.63 -5.95 -8.55
CA THR A 120 -7.53 -5.02 -8.25
C THR A 120 -6.23 -5.76 -7.96
N ALA A 121 -6.28 -6.79 -7.12
CA ALA A 121 -5.12 -7.63 -6.80
C ALA A 121 -4.55 -8.33 -8.05
N SER A 122 -5.41 -8.82 -8.94
CA SER A 122 -5.00 -9.45 -10.21
C SER A 122 -4.33 -8.45 -11.15
N SER A 123 -4.89 -7.26 -11.31
CA SER A 123 -4.30 -6.18 -12.12
C SER A 123 -2.92 -5.77 -11.59
N LEU A 124 -2.82 -5.54 -10.29
CA LEU A 124 -1.57 -5.16 -9.62
C LEU A 124 -0.48 -6.23 -9.79
N LEU A 125 -0.83 -7.52 -9.74
CA LEU A 125 0.12 -8.60 -9.96
C LEU A 125 0.67 -8.59 -11.40
N LYS A 126 -0.18 -8.37 -12.40
CA LYS A 126 0.24 -8.25 -13.81
C LYS A 126 1.16 -7.04 -14.00
N GLU A 127 0.79 -5.90 -13.42
CA GLU A 127 1.59 -4.68 -13.47
C GLU A 127 2.96 -4.88 -12.80
N LYS A 128 3.00 -5.51 -11.62
CA LYS A 128 4.26 -5.83 -10.92
C LYS A 128 5.20 -6.67 -11.77
N LYS A 129 4.68 -7.67 -12.49
CA LYS A 129 5.47 -8.48 -13.43
C LYS A 129 6.00 -7.64 -14.59
N ALA A 130 5.17 -6.79 -15.18
CA ALA A 130 5.59 -5.88 -16.26
C ALA A 130 6.65 -4.87 -15.79
N ARG A 131 6.49 -4.27 -14.62
CA ARG A 131 7.49 -3.36 -14.01
C ARG A 131 8.81 -4.07 -13.75
N LYS A 132 8.79 -5.33 -13.28
CA LYS A 132 10.01 -6.13 -13.09
C LYS A 132 10.74 -6.37 -14.42
N ALA A 133 10.01 -6.70 -15.49
CA ALA A 133 10.60 -6.86 -16.82
C ALA A 133 11.24 -5.56 -17.32
N LYS A 134 10.53 -4.42 -17.22
CA LYS A 134 11.06 -3.10 -17.57
C LYS A 134 12.31 -2.74 -16.75
N SER A 135 12.31 -3.03 -15.45
CA SER A 135 13.47 -2.79 -14.57
C SER A 135 14.70 -3.59 -14.98
N LEU A 136 14.54 -4.84 -15.45
CA LEU A 136 15.64 -5.63 -15.98
C LEU A 136 16.21 -5.04 -17.27
N GLU A 137 15.34 -4.54 -18.15
CA GLU A 137 15.78 -3.91 -19.39
C GLU A 137 16.52 -2.59 -19.15
N VAL A 138 16.05 -1.76 -18.22
CA VAL A 138 16.77 -0.55 -17.78
C VAL A 138 18.17 -0.91 -17.26
N ARG A 139 18.30 -1.97 -16.45
CA ARG A 139 19.61 -2.44 -15.97
C ARG A 139 20.51 -2.96 -17.11
N ARG A 140 19.93 -3.61 -18.12
CA ARG A 140 20.67 -4.07 -19.30
C ARG A 140 21.21 -2.88 -20.10
N LEU A 141 20.36 -1.91 -20.39
CA LEU A 141 20.71 -0.69 -21.11
C LEU A 141 21.75 0.14 -20.36
N GLN A 142 21.61 0.29 -19.04
CA GLN A 142 22.60 1.00 -18.22
C GLN A 142 24.00 0.40 -18.35
N ARG A 143 24.13 -0.94 -18.27
CA ARG A 143 25.42 -1.63 -18.45
C ARG A 143 25.98 -1.46 -19.86
N GLN A 144 25.12 -1.44 -20.87
CA GLN A 144 25.54 -1.22 -22.25
C GLN A 144 26.11 0.19 -22.44
N ILE A 145 25.41 1.22 -21.93
CA ILE A 145 25.86 2.61 -21.99
C ILE A 145 27.21 2.79 -21.27
N GLU A 146 27.38 2.19 -20.10
CA GLU A 146 28.63 2.26 -19.34
C GLU A 146 29.78 1.56 -20.08
N GLY A 147 29.52 0.41 -20.70
CA GLY A 147 30.49 -0.30 -21.55
C GLY A 147 30.89 0.53 -22.78
N ASP A 148 29.91 1.08 -23.49
CA ASP A 148 30.13 1.87 -24.71
C ASP A 148 30.91 3.17 -24.40
N ALA A 149 30.58 3.85 -23.31
CA ALA A 149 31.34 5.02 -22.84
C ALA A 149 32.80 4.67 -22.50
N GLY A 150 33.00 3.51 -21.86
CA GLY A 150 34.34 2.97 -21.58
C GLY A 150 35.15 2.74 -22.86
N LEU A 151 34.55 2.11 -23.87
CA LEU A 151 35.19 1.84 -25.16
C LEU A 151 35.51 3.14 -25.92
N ALA A 152 34.58 4.09 -25.98
CA ALA A 152 34.82 5.38 -26.64
C ALA A 152 35.97 6.14 -25.99
N SER A 153 36.01 6.20 -24.65
CA SER A 153 37.10 6.87 -23.92
C SER A 153 38.47 6.23 -24.15
N ARG A 154 38.50 4.89 -24.30
CA ARG A 154 39.71 4.12 -24.60
C ARG A 154 40.19 4.41 -26.02
N GLY A 155 39.29 4.37 -27.00
CA GLY A 155 39.61 4.69 -28.40
C GLY A 155 40.15 6.11 -28.56
N ILE A 156 39.54 7.10 -27.91
CA ILE A 156 40.04 8.49 -27.93
C ILE A 156 41.44 8.59 -27.32
N ARG A 157 41.68 7.90 -26.20
CA ARG A 157 43.00 7.87 -25.54
C ARG A 157 44.06 7.26 -26.45
N GLU A 158 43.77 6.10 -27.04
CA GLU A 158 44.67 5.39 -27.95
C GLU A 158 44.97 6.24 -29.20
N ALA A 159 43.96 6.82 -29.83
CA ALA A 159 44.16 7.69 -30.99
C ALA A 159 45.02 8.92 -30.66
N LYS A 160 44.78 9.55 -29.50
CA LYS A 160 45.59 10.68 -29.01
C LYS A 160 47.05 10.27 -28.78
N ASP A 161 47.28 9.09 -28.20
CA ASP A 161 48.62 8.61 -27.91
C ASP A 161 49.36 8.25 -29.23
N THR A 162 48.68 7.62 -30.20
CA THR A 162 49.22 7.39 -31.55
C THR A 162 49.64 8.70 -32.22
N LEU A 163 48.76 9.71 -32.24
CA LEU A 163 49.06 11.02 -32.82
C LEU A 163 50.28 11.66 -32.15
N ARG A 164 50.41 11.52 -30.82
CA ARG A 164 51.56 12.04 -30.07
C ARG A 164 52.86 11.36 -30.49
N TYR A 165 52.86 10.02 -30.59
CA TYR A 165 54.02 9.27 -31.05
C TYR A 165 54.42 9.64 -32.48
N GLU A 166 53.45 9.78 -33.38
CA GLU A 166 53.72 10.21 -34.75
C GLU A 166 54.33 11.61 -34.82
N PHE A 167 53.75 12.58 -34.09
CA PHE A 167 54.26 13.95 -34.06
C PHE A 167 55.69 14.00 -33.49
N GLN A 168 55.95 13.26 -32.42
CA GLN A 168 57.28 13.17 -31.82
C GLN A 168 58.30 12.52 -32.76
N ALA A 169 57.92 11.47 -33.49
CA ALA A 169 58.78 10.85 -34.49
C ALA A 169 59.10 11.82 -35.65
N ARG A 170 58.11 12.60 -36.11
CA ARG A 170 58.33 13.64 -37.14
C ARG A 170 59.27 14.74 -36.63
N LEU A 171 59.08 15.24 -35.41
CA LEU A 171 59.97 16.24 -34.81
C LEU A 171 61.41 15.71 -34.64
N ALA A 172 61.57 14.45 -34.22
CA ALA A 172 62.89 13.83 -34.10
C ALA A 172 63.61 13.75 -35.45
N LYS A 173 62.90 13.39 -36.52
CA LYS A 173 63.44 13.39 -37.89
C LYS A 173 63.85 14.80 -38.32
N ILE A 174 62.99 15.81 -38.13
CA ILE A 174 63.31 17.21 -38.45
C ILE A 174 64.55 17.67 -37.68
N SER A 175 64.64 17.35 -36.38
CA SER A 175 65.80 17.69 -35.57
C SER A 175 67.09 17.05 -36.09
N ALA A 176 67.04 15.80 -36.54
CA ALA A 176 68.18 15.12 -37.15
C ALA A 176 68.61 15.79 -38.47
N PHE A 177 67.64 16.16 -39.32
CA PHE A 177 67.90 16.91 -40.55
C PHE A 177 68.57 18.26 -40.29
N LEU A 178 68.04 19.04 -39.34
CA LEU A 178 68.62 20.34 -38.96
C LEU A 178 70.04 20.19 -38.41
N GLY A 179 70.28 19.18 -37.57
CA GLY A 179 71.62 18.86 -37.09
C GLY A 179 72.59 18.54 -38.23
N SER A 180 72.15 17.78 -39.24
CA SER A 180 72.97 17.51 -40.43
C SER A 180 73.25 18.77 -41.26
N LEU A 181 72.27 19.65 -41.41
CA LEU A 181 72.43 20.90 -42.16
C LEU A 181 73.44 21.84 -41.48
N ASP A 182 73.37 21.96 -40.16
CA ASP A 182 74.34 22.73 -39.38
C ASP A 182 75.77 22.19 -39.54
N CYS A 183 75.94 20.86 -39.60
CA CYS A 183 77.23 20.22 -39.89
C CYS A 183 77.78 20.62 -41.27
N ILE A 184 76.93 20.65 -42.30
CA ILE A 184 77.31 21.08 -43.66
C ILE A 184 77.73 22.55 -43.63
N ARG A 185 76.90 23.45 -43.07
CA ARG A 185 77.22 24.89 -42.97
C ARG A 185 78.56 25.14 -42.27
N ASN A 186 78.81 24.46 -41.15
CA ASN A 186 80.06 24.62 -40.40
C ASN A 186 81.28 24.14 -41.20
N ARG A 187 81.12 23.07 -41.99
CA ARG A 187 82.16 22.58 -42.90
C ARG A 187 82.47 23.60 -44.00
N ASP A 188 81.45 24.15 -44.64
CA ASP A 188 81.60 25.15 -45.70
C ASP A 188 82.27 26.42 -45.18
N LEU A 189 81.89 26.87 -43.97
CA LEU A 189 82.52 28.01 -43.31
C LEU A 189 84.00 27.76 -42.98
N ALA A 190 84.33 26.57 -42.48
CA ALA A 190 85.72 26.19 -42.20
C ALA A 190 86.58 26.17 -43.47
N LEU A 191 86.04 25.66 -44.58
CA LEU A 191 86.70 25.71 -45.89
C LEU A 191 86.93 27.15 -46.36
N ALA A 192 85.92 28.03 -46.25
CA ALA A 192 86.05 29.44 -46.60
C ALA A 192 87.11 30.18 -45.75
N THR A 193 87.31 29.78 -44.49
CA THR A 193 88.33 30.40 -43.61
C THR A 193 89.76 29.96 -43.96
N ILE A 194 89.93 28.76 -44.53
CA ILE A 194 91.22 28.27 -45.03
C ILE A 194 91.55 28.94 -46.39
N GLU A 195 90.53 29.30 -47.16
CA GLU A 195 90.63 29.99 -48.45
C GLU A 195 90.61 31.53 -48.34
N GLY A 196 91.34 32.07 -47.36
CA GLY A 196 91.62 33.51 -47.27
C GLY A 196 92.62 34.03 -48.32
N GLY A 197 92.61 33.49 -49.55
CA GLY A 197 93.67 33.77 -50.53
C GLY A 197 93.39 33.45 -52.00
N MET A 198 92.16 33.18 -52.45
CA MET A 198 91.91 33.04 -53.90
C MET A 198 90.72 33.83 -54.41
N ALA A 199 91.00 34.50 -55.53
CA ALA A 199 90.08 35.35 -56.28
C ALA A 199 88.96 34.54 -56.92
N VAL A 200 87.83 35.23 -57.09
CA VAL A 200 86.61 34.85 -57.82
C VAL A 200 86.88 33.93 -59.01
N GLY A 201 86.47 32.66 -58.90
CA GLY A 201 86.43 31.72 -60.02
C GLY A 201 86.20 30.29 -59.53
N ASP A 202 85.02 29.74 -59.83
CA ASP A 202 84.61 28.35 -59.59
C ASP A 202 84.38 27.92 -58.14
N LEU A 203 83.29 28.46 -57.57
CA LEU A 203 82.54 27.74 -56.55
C LEU A 203 81.89 26.52 -57.24
N ALA A 204 82.66 25.43 -57.36
CA ALA A 204 82.16 24.16 -57.90
C ALA A 204 80.90 23.77 -57.11
N VAL A 205 79.80 23.60 -57.84
CA VAL A 205 78.51 23.13 -57.34
C VAL A 205 78.77 21.87 -56.54
N VAL A 206 78.68 21.98 -55.21
CA VAL A 206 78.59 20.80 -54.36
C VAL A 206 77.26 20.18 -54.72
N ASP A 207 77.33 19.12 -55.54
CA ASP A 207 76.26 18.21 -55.93
C ASP A 207 75.78 17.43 -54.69
N GLY A 208 75.34 18.18 -53.69
CA GLY A 208 74.58 17.67 -52.58
C GLY A 208 73.14 17.76 -53.01
N ASP A 209 72.45 16.62 -53.00
CA ASP A 209 71.07 16.44 -53.44
C ASP A 209 70.08 17.11 -52.47
N PHE A 210 70.26 18.43 -52.31
CA PHE A 210 69.51 19.29 -51.43
C PHE A 210 68.04 19.30 -51.86
N ASP A 211 67.80 19.17 -53.16
CA ASP A 211 66.47 19.00 -53.74
C ASP A 211 65.84 17.66 -53.33
N LEU A 212 66.58 16.55 -53.27
CA LEU A 212 66.07 15.28 -52.74
C LEU A 212 65.80 15.35 -51.23
N ILE A 213 66.65 16.04 -50.46
CA ILE A 213 66.44 16.27 -49.02
C ILE A 213 65.20 17.15 -48.79
N LEU A 214 65.01 18.21 -49.59
CA LEU A 214 63.85 19.09 -49.52
C LEU A 214 62.58 18.39 -50.01
N ALA A 215 62.68 17.50 -51.01
CA ALA A 215 61.58 16.69 -51.51
C ALA A 215 61.15 15.63 -50.49
N ASP A 216 62.09 14.97 -49.82
CA ASP A 216 61.81 14.01 -48.75
C ASP A 216 61.12 14.69 -47.55
N LEU A 217 61.56 15.89 -47.19
CA LEU A 217 60.92 16.72 -46.17
C LEU A 217 59.53 17.21 -46.59
N LYS A 218 59.37 17.71 -47.82
CA LYS A 218 58.06 18.15 -48.34
C LYS A 218 57.06 17.00 -48.42
N SER A 219 57.48 15.84 -48.90
CA SER A 219 56.65 14.62 -49.00
C SER A 219 56.11 14.19 -47.62
N THR A 220 56.94 14.30 -46.58
CA THR A 220 56.58 13.86 -45.22
C THR A 220 55.82 14.90 -44.39
N CYS A 221 55.83 16.17 -44.80
CA CYS A 221 55.07 17.25 -44.16
C CYS A 221 53.64 17.44 -44.68
N PHE A 222 53.22 16.70 -45.71
CA PHE A 222 51.80 16.62 -46.05
C PHE A 222 51.08 15.92 -44.88
N LEU A 223 50.29 16.69 -44.14
CA LEU A 223 49.36 16.15 -43.16
C LEU A 223 48.33 15.29 -43.91
N PRO A 224 47.94 14.11 -43.40
CA PRO A 224 46.71 13.50 -43.86
C PRO A 224 45.61 14.53 -43.65
N THR A 225 44.90 14.90 -44.71
CA THR A 225 43.72 15.74 -44.61
C THR A 225 42.69 15.01 -43.76
N CYS A 226 42.66 15.28 -42.45
CA CYS A 226 41.58 14.89 -41.56
C CYS A 226 40.35 15.74 -41.91
N SER A 227 39.72 15.44 -43.04
CA SER A 227 38.45 16.03 -43.49
C SER A 227 37.38 14.96 -43.67
N GLU A 228 37.34 13.99 -42.77
CA GLU A 228 36.09 13.27 -42.52
C GLU A 228 35.38 13.98 -41.37
N VAL A 229 34.49 14.87 -41.80
CA VAL A 229 33.41 15.47 -41.03
C VAL A 229 32.82 14.42 -40.09
N LEU A 230 33.11 14.54 -38.80
CA LEU A 230 32.25 13.97 -37.77
C LEU A 230 30.96 14.77 -37.85
N GLU A 231 30.00 14.25 -38.61
CA GLU A 231 28.63 14.71 -38.65
C GLU A 231 28.07 14.54 -37.23
N VAL A 232 28.19 15.62 -36.45
CA VAL A 232 27.55 15.77 -35.15
C VAL A 232 26.06 15.73 -35.43
N LYS A 233 25.49 14.53 -35.30
CA LYS A 233 24.05 14.36 -35.26
C LYS A 233 23.58 14.99 -33.96
N ASP A 234 23.01 16.18 -34.07
CA ASP A 234 22.44 16.90 -32.93
C ASP A 234 21.51 15.97 -32.13
N PRO A 235 21.69 15.86 -30.80
CA PRO A 235 20.66 15.27 -29.98
C PRO A 235 19.49 16.25 -30.00
N VAL A 236 18.40 15.84 -30.66
CA VAL A 236 17.09 16.50 -30.60
C VAL A 236 16.78 16.80 -29.13
N LEU A 237 16.83 18.08 -28.81
CA LEU A 237 16.53 18.66 -27.52
C LEU A 237 15.02 18.54 -27.33
N GLY A 238 14.60 17.39 -26.80
CA GLY A 238 13.20 17.16 -26.44
C GLY A 238 12.79 18.15 -25.37
N GLU A 239 11.89 19.06 -25.73
CA GLU A 239 11.27 20.02 -24.83
C GLU A 239 10.71 19.32 -23.59
N GLY A 240 11.32 19.64 -22.45
CA GLY A 240 10.78 19.33 -21.13
C GLY A 240 9.53 20.19 -20.89
N GLY A 241 8.37 19.66 -21.23
CA GLY A 241 7.08 20.19 -20.78
C GLY A 241 6.99 20.08 -19.26
N GLY A 242 7.13 21.22 -18.59
CA GLY A 242 6.97 21.35 -17.15
C GLY A 242 5.56 20.94 -16.72
N VAL A 243 5.48 19.98 -15.80
CA VAL A 243 4.26 19.72 -15.04
C VAL A 243 4.42 20.43 -13.70
N ALA A 244 3.61 21.48 -13.55
CA ALA A 244 3.46 22.28 -12.36
C ALA A 244 3.20 21.42 -11.12
N ALA A 245 3.94 21.68 -10.06
CA ALA A 245 3.59 21.26 -8.71
C ALA A 245 2.35 22.05 -8.24
N PRO A 246 1.32 21.41 -7.65
CA PRO A 246 0.30 22.14 -6.91
C PRO A 246 0.91 22.59 -5.58
N GLY A 247 1.01 23.91 -5.40
CA GLY A 247 1.30 24.52 -4.12
C GLY A 247 0.24 24.13 -3.09
N LEU A 248 0.70 23.67 -1.94
CA LEU A 248 -0.05 23.65 -0.69
C LEU A 248 -0.34 25.10 -0.34
N ASP A 249 -1.61 25.49 -0.37
CA ASP A 249 -2.08 26.72 0.26
C ASP A 249 -2.94 26.33 1.47
N GLU A 250 -2.49 26.84 2.61
CA GLU A 250 -3.05 26.68 3.94
C GLU A 250 -3.70 28.03 4.29
N ALA A 251 -5.02 28.07 4.45
CA ALA A 251 -5.75 29.21 5.03
C ALA A 251 -7.12 28.70 5.52
N THR A 252 -7.29 28.43 6.82
CA THR A 252 -7.79 29.32 7.90
C THR A 252 -9.28 29.67 7.87
N GLY A 253 -9.94 29.44 9.03
CA GLY A 253 -11.16 30.13 9.51
C GLY A 253 -12.48 29.52 9.01
N GLU A 254 -13.27 28.80 9.82
CA GLU A 254 -14.15 29.25 10.92
C GLU A 254 -15.49 29.87 10.44
N GLU A 255 -16.56 29.55 11.19
CA GLU A 255 -17.95 30.07 11.14
C GLU A 255 -18.89 29.36 10.13
N GLY A 256 -20.07 28.82 10.45
CA GLY A 256 -20.94 28.88 11.62
C GLY A 256 -22.39 28.86 11.12
N ALA A 257 -23.13 27.76 11.34
CA ALA A 257 -24.61 27.64 11.42
C ALA A 257 -25.00 26.16 11.59
#